data_AF-A0A1S6ITG4-F1
#
_entry.id   AF-A0A1S6ITG4-F1
#
_cell.length_a   1.000
_cell.length_b   1.000
_cell.length_c   1.000
_cell.angle_alpha   90.00
_cell.angle_beta   90.00
_cell.angle_gamma   90.00
#
_symmetry.space_group_name_H-M   'P 1'
#
loop_
_entity.id
_entity.type
_entity.pdbx_description
1 polymer ?
#
loop_
_entity_poly.entity_id
_entity_poly.type
_entity_poly.pdbx_seq_one_letter_code
_entity_poly.pdbx_strand_id
1 'polypeptide(L)'
;MIDWNKIYALLNDVTPLRTNCGELCDAICCTEWDEGVGMYLLPGEEVMFSGEEEWADWEELDTEDYEFCPSWSGKVKFLRCKGYCQREKRPLACRVFPLMPYLTKDGILELRWDKELGKICPLVQTADLNVLDPEFISRVKQVYMLLLEDHLIKEDIEWQSRKLDNENAPPV
;
A
#
# COMPACT_ATOMS: atom_id res chain seq x y z
N MET A 1 -12.43 16.05 -0.01
CA MET A 1 -11.98 15.31 -1.20
C MET A 1 -10.47 15.31 -1.16
N ILE A 2 -9.85 14.13 -1.26
CA ILE A 2 -8.40 13.95 -1.15
C ILE A 2 -7.72 14.64 -2.32
N ASP A 3 -6.63 15.37 -2.05
CA ASP A 3 -5.75 15.90 -3.09
C ASP A 3 -4.67 14.86 -3.45
N TRP A 4 -4.98 13.99 -4.41
CA TRP A 4 -4.10 12.90 -4.82
C TRP A 4 -2.79 13.36 -5.45
N ASN A 5 -2.76 14.54 -6.09
CA ASN A 5 -1.52 15.11 -6.62
C ASN A 5 -0.56 15.46 -5.48
N LYS A 6 -1.07 16.06 -4.40
CA LYS A 6 -0.28 16.33 -3.20
C LYS A 6 0.20 15.04 -2.54
N ILE A 7 -0.65 14.03 -2.43
CA ILE A 7 -0.29 12.72 -1.86
C ILE A 7 0.86 12.09 -2.65
N TYR A 8 0.74 12.03 -3.99
CA TYR A 8 1.76 11.44 -4.84
C TYR A 8 3.08 12.23 -4.81
N ALA A 9 2.99 13.56 -4.78
CA ALA A 9 4.17 14.44 -4.72
C ALA A 9 5.02 14.21 -3.45
N LEU A 10 4.41 13.85 -2.31
CA LEU A 10 5.13 13.56 -1.06
C LEU A 10 6.04 12.32 -1.16
N LEU A 11 5.81 11.44 -2.14
CA LEU A 11 6.50 10.15 -2.28
C LEU A 11 7.34 10.03 -3.56
N ASN A 12 7.42 11.09 -4.38
CA ASN A 12 8.07 11.02 -5.69
C ASN A 12 9.59 10.81 -5.61
N ASP A 13 10.24 11.38 -4.58
CA ASP A 13 11.69 11.42 -4.42
C ASP A 13 12.18 10.55 -3.25
N VAL A 14 11.28 9.83 -2.57
CA VAL A 14 11.63 8.94 -1.46
C VAL A 14 11.33 7.48 -1.76
N THR A 15 12.19 6.60 -1.27
CA THR A 15 12.12 5.14 -1.38
C THR A 15 12.50 4.51 -0.04
N PRO A 16 12.14 3.24 0.19
CA PRO A 16 12.49 2.54 1.43
C PRO A 16 13.98 2.61 1.79
N LEU A 17 14.86 2.60 0.78
CA LEU A 17 16.29 2.82 0.91
C LEU A 17 16.73 3.97 0.00
N ARG A 18 17.90 4.55 0.25
CA ARG A 18 18.55 5.53 -0.65
C ARG A 18 19.08 4.93 -1.94
N THR A 19 19.20 3.61 -1.99
CA THR A 19 19.58 2.83 -3.16
C THR A 19 18.38 2.02 -3.65
N ASN A 20 18.52 1.39 -4.82
CA ASN A 20 17.48 0.53 -5.36
C ASN A 20 17.34 -0.74 -4.50
N CYS A 21 16.33 -0.79 -3.63
CA CYS A 21 16.06 -1.96 -2.79
C CYS A 21 15.72 -3.22 -3.59
N GLY A 22 15.33 -3.09 -4.87
CA GLY A 22 15.09 -4.22 -5.75
C GLY A 22 16.33 -5.07 -6.01
N GLU A 23 17.54 -4.52 -5.88
CA GLU A 23 18.80 -5.27 -6.02
C GLU A 23 19.00 -6.32 -4.91
N LEU A 24 18.26 -6.22 -3.80
CA LEU A 24 18.32 -7.19 -2.70
C LEU A 24 17.55 -8.48 -2.99
N CYS A 25 16.59 -8.45 -3.92
CA CYS A 25 15.64 -9.54 -4.16
C CYS A 25 15.22 -9.67 -5.62
N ASP A 26 16.05 -9.16 -6.55
CA ASP A 26 15.78 -9.13 -7.99
C ASP A 26 14.39 -8.55 -8.35
N ALA A 27 13.97 -7.53 -7.58
CA ALA A 27 12.69 -6.85 -7.72
C ALA A 27 11.46 -7.79 -7.73
N ILE A 28 11.48 -8.88 -6.96
CA ILE A 28 10.36 -9.85 -6.87
C ILE A 28 9.00 -9.20 -6.60
N CYS A 29 8.92 -8.11 -5.82
CA CYS A 29 7.68 -7.37 -5.57
C CYS A 29 7.09 -6.66 -6.81
N CYS A 30 7.88 -6.53 -7.88
CA CYS A 30 7.47 -5.99 -9.18
C CYS A 30 7.17 -7.11 -10.20
N THR A 31 7.16 -8.38 -9.78
CA THR A 31 6.79 -9.53 -10.61
C THR A 31 5.46 -10.12 -10.18
N GLU A 32 4.89 -11.00 -10.98
CA GLU A 32 3.79 -11.87 -10.57
C GLU A 32 4.33 -13.02 -9.71
N TRP A 33 4.72 -12.71 -8.48
CA TRP A 33 5.30 -13.67 -7.54
C TRP A 33 4.27 -14.63 -6.91
N ASP A 34 2.99 -14.30 -7.06
CA ASP A 34 1.84 -15.15 -6.75
C ASP A 34 0.75 -14.90 -7.81
N GLU A 35 -0.12 -15.87 -8.03
CA GLU A 35 -1.23 -15.74 -8.96
C GLU A 35 -2.15 -14.61 -8.46
N GLY A 36 -2.49 -13.66 -9.32
CA GLY A 36 -3.38 -12.59 -8.87
C GLY A 36 -2.71 -11.27 -8.51
N VAL A 37 -1.38 -11.22 -8.38
CA VAL A 37 -0.70 -10.07 -7.75
C VAL A 37 -0.97 -8.76 -8.51
N GLY A 38 -1.44 -7.78 -7.76
CA GLY A 38 -1.72 -6.44 -8.22
C GLY A 38 -2.10 -5.55 -7.05
N MET A 39 -2.57 -4.34 -7.36
CA MET A 39 -2.93 -3.35 -6.35
C MET A 39 -4.36 -2.87 -6.61
N TYR A 40 -5.22 -2.98 -5.61
CA TYR A 40 -6.44 -2.20 -5.61
C TYR A 40 -6.09 -0.73 -5.37
N LEU A 41 -6.81 0.16 -6.04
CA LEU A 41 -6.71 1.59 -5.82
C LEU A 41 -7.55 1.99 -4.61
N LEU A 42 -7.03 2.92 -3.81
CA LEU A 42 -7.82 3.52 -2.75
C LEU A 42 -8.93 4.42 -3.34
N PRO A 43 -10.03 4.65 -2.60
CA PRO A 43 -11.11 5.54 -3.04
C PRO A 43 -10.62 6.90 -3.59
N GLY A 44 -10.91 7.14 -4.87
CA GLY A 44 -10.57 8.38 -5.57
C GLY A 44 -9.15 8.42 -6.15
N GLU A 45 -8.30 7.42 -5.91
CA GLU A 45 -6.93 7.37 -6.41
C GLU A 45 -6.87 7.23 -7.93
N GLU A 46 -7.91 6.68 -8.55
CA GLU A 46 -8.02 6.47 -9.99
C GLU A 46 -7.80 7.75 -10.82
N VAL A 47 -7.99 8.94 -10.23
CA VAL A 47 -7.70 10.23 -10.87
C VAL A 47 -6.23 10.42 -11.24
N MET A 48 -5.32 9.62 -10.68
CA MET A 48 -3.89 9.66 -10.98
C MET A 48 -3.51 8.86 -12.24
N PHE A 49 -4.49 8.24 -12.88
CA PHE A 49 -4.30 7.35 -14.02
C PHE A 49 -5.16 7.77 -15.21
N SER A 50 -4.69 7.48 -16.42
CA SER A 50 -5.46 7.67 -17.65
C SER A 50 -6.35 6.48 -17.99
N GLY A 51 -6.07 5.29 -17.44
CA GLY A 51 -6.73 4.04 -17.81
C GLY A 51 -6.20 3.42 -19.10
N GLU A 52 -5.09 3.95 -19.63
CA GLU A 52 -4.46 3.55 -20.90
C GLU A 52 -2.97 3.21 -20.72
N GLU A 53 -2.57 2.93 -19.47
CA GLU A 53 -1.20 2.62 -19.11
C GLU A 53 -0.73 1.31 -19.76
N GLU A 54 0.13 1.39 -20.78
CA GLU A 54 0.69 0.20 -21.44
C GLU A 54 1.45 -0.73 -20.48
N TRP A 55 1.91 -0.22 -19.33
CA TRP A 55 2.66 -0.95 -18.31
C TRP A 55 1.79 -1.68 -17.29
N ALA A 56 0.46 -1.54 -17.34
CA ALA A 56 -0.47 -2.20 -16.45
C ALA A 56 -1.65 -2.83 -17.21
N ASP A 57 -2.28 -3.82 -16.59
CA ASP A 57 -3.60 -4.31 -16.97
C ASP A 57 -4.61 -3.86 -15.91
N TRP A 58 -5.78 -3.44 -16.37
CA TRP A 58 -6.84 -2.86 -15.53
C TRP A 58 -7.99 -3.83 -15.35
N GLU A 59 -8.42 -3.98 -14.11
CA GLU A 59 -9.57 -4.79 -13.72
C GLU A 59 -10.51 -4.00 -12.81
N GLU A 60 -11.76 -4.42 -12.80
CA GLU A 60 -12.74 -3.99 -11.81
C GLU A 60 -13.13 -5.20 -10.98
N LEU A 61 -12.87 -5.14 -9.68
CA LEU A 61 -13.26 -6.17 -8.73
C LEU A 61 -14.57 -5.75 -8.07
N ASP A 62 -15.53 -6.66 -7.97
CA ASP A 62 -16.74 -6.41 -7.20
C ASP A 62 -16.45 -6.59 -5.70
N THR A 63 -16.91 -5.65 -4.88
CA THR A 63 -16.81 -5.74 -3.42
C THR A 63 -17.55 -6.95 -2.84
N GLU A 64 -18.50 -7.54 -3.58
CA GLU A 64 -19.21 -8.75 -3.17
C GLU A 64 -18.42 -10.05 -3.42
N ASP A 65 -17.45 -10.02 -4.36
CA ASP A 65 -16.68 -11.19 -4.78
C ASP A 65 -15.36 -11.37 -4.01
N TYR A 66 -14.87 -10.29 -3.37
CA TYR A 66 -13.57 -10.24 -2.68
C TYR A 66 -13.68 -9.64 -1.28
N GLU A 67 -12.70 -9.92 -0.43
CA GLU A 67 -12.68 -9.42 0.95
C GLU A 67 -12.17 -7.97 1.02
N PHE A 68 -13.09 -7.01 0.86
CA PHE A 68 -12.85 -5.58 1.08
C PHE A 68 -13.45 -5.10 2.40
N CYS A 69 -13.06 -3.89 2.83
CA CYS A 69 -13.71 -3.24 3.96
C CYS A 69 -15.22 -3.13 3.71
N PRO A 70 -16.10 -3.50 4.67
CA PRO A 70 -17.54 -3.51 4.48
C PRO A 70 -18.17 -2.16 4.12
N SER A 71 -17.47 -1.05 4.33
CA SER A 71 -17.94 0.28 3.91
C SER A 71 -17.67 0.60 2.45
N TRP A 72 -16.78 -0.15 1.80
CA TRP A 72 -16.59 -0.08 0.36
C TRP A 72 -17.74 -0.80 -0.32
N SER A 73 -18.23 -0.25 -1.42
CA SER A 73 -19.34 -0.84 -2.18
C SER A 73 -19.17 -0.64 -3.68
N GLY A 74 -19.70 -1.59 -4.45
CA GLY A 74 -19.66 -1.57 -5.90
C GLY A 74 -18.34 -2.11 -6.44
N LYS A 75 -17.72 -1.35 -7.35
CA LYS A 75 -16.53 -1.82 -8.07
C LYS A 75 -15.28 -1.08 -7.64
N VAL A 76 -14.23 -1.84 -7.34
CA VAL A 76 -12.90 -1.35 -6.98
C VAL A 76 -11.97 -1.50 -8.18
N LYS A 77 -11.23 -0.44 -8.51
CA LYS A 77 -10.22 -0.49 -9.57
C LYS A 77 -9.01 -1.27 -9.09
N PHE A 78 -8.53 -2.20 -9.91
CA PHE A 78 -7.38 -3.03 -9.63
C PHE A 78 -6.39 -2.95 -10.78
N LEU A 79 -5.10 -2.74 -10.46
CA LEU A 79 -4.02 -2.70 -11.45
C LEU A 79 -3.06 -3.87 -11.25
N ARG A 80 -2.79 -4.58 -12.33
CA ARG A 80 -1.70 -5.55 -12.41
C ARG A 80 -0.54 -4.94 -13.16
N CYS A 81 0.60 -4.78 -12.50
CA CYS A 81 1.79 -4.22 -13.10
C CYS A 81 2.55 -5.28 -13.93
N LYS A 82 3.01 -4.91 -15.12
CA LYS A 82 3.85 -5.78 -15.99
C LYS A 82 5.35 -5.76 -15.62
N GLY A 83 5.70 -5.12 -14.51
CA GLY A 83 7.07 -5.06 -13.97
C GLY A 83 7.97 -3.94 -14.50
N TYR A 84 7.55 -3.15 -15.50
CA TYR A 84 8.33 -2.04 -16.06
C TYR A 84 7.70 -0.65 -15.81
N CYS A 85 6.90 -0.50 -14.75
CA CYS A 85 6.21 0.73 -14.44
C CYS A 85 7.15 1.90 -14.04
N GLN A 86 6.77 3.12 -14.45
CA GLN A 86 7.40 4.34 -13.95
C GLN A 86 7.00 4.57 -12.50
N ARG A 87 7.97 4.87 -11.63
CA ARG A 87 7.72 5.00 -10.18
C ARG A 87 6.67 6.07 -9.87
N GLU A 88 6.74 7.18 -10.59
CA GLU A 88 5.87 8.35 -10.49
C GLU A 88 4.44 8.09 -10.97
N LYS A 89 4.18 6.91 -11.55
CA LYS A 89 2.84 6.45 -11.94
C LYS A 89 2.37 5.22 -11.17
N ARG A 90 3.13 4.73 -10.19
CA ARG A 90 2.73 3.56 -9.39
C ARG A 90 1.50 3.88 -8.53
N PRO A 91 0.62 2.89 -8.29
CA PRO A 91 -0.36 2.95 -7.21
C PRO A 91 0.30 3.26 -5.86
N LEU A 92 -0.44 3.89 -4.96
CA LEU A 92 0.03 4.34 -3.67
C LEU A 92 0.58 3.17 -2.85
N ALA A 93 -0.12 2.03 -2.85
CA ALA A 93 0.31 0.82 -2.16
C ALA A 93 1.74 0.40 -2.55
N CYS A 94 2.09 0.45 -3.83
CA CYS A 94 3.46 0.19 -4.30
C CYS A 94 4.49 1.26 -3.87
N ARG A 95 4.06 2.49 -3.57
CA ARG A 95 4.96 3.58 -3.18
C ARG A 95 5.30 3.56 -1.70
N VAL A 96 4.33 3.21 -0.86
CA VAL A 96 4.45 3.14 0.60
C VAL A 96 4.99 1.80 1.08
N PHE A 97 4.93 0.76 0.24
CA PHE A 97 5.60 -0.52 0.48
C PHE A 97 7.08 -0.31 0.87
N PRO A 98 7.61 -0.98 1.91
CA PRO A 98 7.04 -2.12 2.66
C PRO A 98 6.24 -1.77 3.91
N LEU A 99 5.80 -0.52 4.05
CA LEU A 99 5.07 -0.05 5.22
C LEU A 99 3.56 -0.09 4.97
N MET A 100 2.83 -0.51 6.00
CA MET A 100 1.38 -0.42 6.06
C MET A 100 0.94 0.47 7.23
N PRO A 101 -0.21 1.15 7.11
CA PRO A 101 -0.75 1.94 8.20
C PRO A 101 -1.39 1.01 9.23
N TYR A 102 -1.36 1.41 10.48
CA TYR A 102 -2.10 0.75 11.55
C TYR A 102 -2.70 1.80 12.48
N LEU A 103 -4.00 1.66 12.76
CA LEU A 103 -4.69 2.46 13.76
C LEU A 103 -4.88 1.64 15.04
N THR A 104 -4.28 2.13 16.13
CA THR A 104 -4.51 1.58 17.47
C THR A 104 -5.97 1.76 17.89
N LYS A 105 -6.39 1.04 18.94
CA LYS A 105 -7.74 1.20 19.51
C LYS A 105 -8.01 2.61 20.05
N ASP A 106 -6.95 3.36 20.36
CA ASP A 106 -7.03 4.76 20.79
C ASP A 106 -6.98 5.75 19.61
N GLY A 107 -7.00 5.26 18.37
CA GLY A 107 -6.99 6.09 17.15
C GLY A 107 -5.62 6.68 16.80
N ILE A 108 -4.53 6.11 17.34
CA ILE A 108 -3.16 6.56 17.05
C ILE A 108 -2.67 5.86 15.78
N LEU A 109 -2.18 6.65 14.81
CA LEU A 109 -1.55 6.13 13.61
C LEU A 109 -0.11 5.68 13.88
N GLU A 110 0.13 4.40 13.60
CA GLU A 110 1.43 3.75 13.55
C GLU A 110 1.74 3.29 12.12
N LEU A 111 3.02 3.14 11.81
CA LEU A 111 3.48 2.44 10.61
C LEU A 111 4.05 1.10 11.04
N ARG A 112 3.63 0.03 10.36
CA ARG A 112 4.07 -1.33 10.62
C ARG A 112 4.59 -1.96 9.33
N TRP A 113 5.33 -3.04 9.50
CA TRP A 113 5.70 -3.89 8.37
C TRP A 113 4.48 -4.60 7.82
N ASP A 114 4.37 -4.65 6.50
CA ASP A 114 3.49 -5.59 5.83
C ASP A 114 4.06 -7.02 5.98
N LYS A 115 3.62 -7.72 7.03
CA LYS A 115 4.15 -9.04 7.39
C LYS A 115 3.82 -10.11 6.35
N GLU A 116 2.72 -9.96 5.61
CA GLU A 116 2.33 -10.93 4.57
C GLU A 116 3.39 -11.02 3.47
N LEU A 117 4.05 -9.89 3.20
CA LEU A 117 5.09 -9.76 2.20
C LEU A 117 6.50 -10.07 2.74
N GLY A 118 6.61 -10.54 4.00
CA GLY A 118 7.88 -11.00 4.59
C GLY A 118 8.50 -12.20 3.87
N LYS A 119 7.70 -12.96 3.11
CA LYS A 119 8.20 -14.08 2.28
C LYS A 119 9.02 -13.60 1.08
N ILE A 120 8.76 -12.38 0.58
CA ILE A 120 9.35 -11.87 -0.67
C ILE A 120 10.28 -10.67 -0.43
N CYS A 121 10.17 -9.97 0.70
CA CYS A 121 10.91 -8.75 0.95
C CYS A 121 11.96 -8.92 2.05
N PRO A 122 13.27 -8.83 1.72
CA PRO A 122 14.35 -8.90 2.72
C PRO A 122 14.26 -7.80 3.78
N LEU A 123 13.72 -6.62 3.44
CA LEU A 123 13.58 -5.51 4.40
C LEU A 123 12.59 -5.85 5.52
N VAL A 124 11.45 -6.46 5.18
CA VAL A 124 10.45 -6.91 6.16
C VAL A 124 11.05 -7.97 7.08
N GLN A 125 11.88 -8.87 6.56
CA GLN A 125 12.53 -9.94 7.33
C GLN A 125 13.49 -9.41 8.40
N THR A 126 14.04 -8.20 8.24
CA THR A 126 14.89 -7.58 9.27
C THR A 126 14.12 -7.27 10.56
N ALA A 127 12.81 -7.04 10.45
CA ALA A 127 11.93 -6.55 11.52
C ALA A 127 12.42 -5.27 12.22
N ASP A 128 13.35 -4.52 11.63
CA ASP A 128 13.93 -3.29 12.22
C ASP A 128 13.69 -2.09 11.31
N LEU A 129 12.73 -1.22 11.68
CA LEU A 129 12.38 -0.04 10.88
C LEU A 129 13.57 0.93 10.69
N ASN A 130 14.59 0.87 11.54
CA ASN A 130 15.77 1.74 11.43
C ASN A 130 16.62 1.46 10.18
N VAL A 131 16.38 0.33 9.49
CA VAL A 131 17.05 0.03 8.21
C VAL A 131 16.50 0.87 7.06
N LEU A 132 15.29 1.42 7.19
CA LEU A 132 14.66 2.25 6.16
C LEU A 132 15.16 3.70 6.24
N ASP A 133 15.06 4.42 5.13
CA ASP A 133 15.33 5.85 5.14
C ASP A 133 14.34 6.58 6.07
N PRO A 134 14.81 7.33 7.09
CA PRO A 134 13.93 8.08 7.99
C PRO A 134 13.04 9.09 7.27
N GLU A 135 13.49 9.66 6.14
CA GLU A 135 12.66 10.56 5.35
C GLU A 135 11.49 9.80 4.70
N PHE A 136 11.74 8.60 4.19
CA PHE A 136 10.68 7.74 3.65
C PHE A 136 9.61 7.43 4.71
N ILE A 137 10.01 7.00 5.91
CA ILE A 137 9.08 6.73 7.01
C ILE A 137 8.25 7.99 7.33
N SER A 138 8.91 9.15 7.41
CA SER A 138 8.25 10.43 7.70
C SER A 138 7.23 10.80 6.62
N ARG A 139 7.56 10.65 5.34
CA ARG A 139 6.66 10.96 4.21
C ARG A 139 5.48 10.00 4.15
N VAL A 140 5.70 8.69 4.34
CA VAL A 140 4.62 7.71 4.40
C VAL A 140 3.66 8.03 5.55
N LYS A 141 4.19 8.41 6.73
CA LYS A 141 3.35 8.83 7.85
C LYS A 141 2.51 10.07 7.51
N GLN A 142 3.12 11.07 6.86
CA GLN A 142 2.42 12.28 6.42
C GLN A 142 1.31 11.98 5.42
N VAL A 143 1.56 11.07 4.47
CA VAL A 143 0.54 10.61 3.52
C VAL A 143 -0.65 10.01 4.25
N TYR A 144 -0.43 9.04 5.14
CA TYR A 144 -1.55 8.43 5.85
C TYR A 144 -2.28 9.40 6.78
N MET A 145 -1.60 10.33 7.44
CA MET A 145 -2.28 11.39 8.21
C MET A 145 -3.26 12.21 7.36
N LEU A 146 -2.92 12.50 6.10
CA LEU A 146 -3.81 13.20 5.18
C LEU A 146 -4.95 12.31 4.67
N LEU A 147 -4.65 11.04 4.38
CA LEU A 147 -5.65 10.08 3.90
C LEU A 147 -6.72 9.73 4.95
N LEU A 148 -6.35 9.77 6.24
CA LEU A 148 -7.28 9.55 7.36
C LEU A 148 -8.38 10.62 7.48
N GLU A 149 -8.28 11.74 6.75
CA GLU A 149 -9.37 12.72 6.63
C GLU A 149 -10.55 12.19 5.79
N ASP A 150 -10.33 11.16 4.96
CA ASP A 150 -11.38 10.48 4.22
C ASP A 150 -11.95 9.29 5.00
N HIS A 151 -13.28 9.28 5.16
CA HIS A 151 -13.97 8.27 5.95
C HIS A 151 -13.80 6.83 5.40
N LEU A 152 -13.83 6.62 4.08
CA LEU A 152 -13.74 5.26 3.51
C LEU A 152 -12.33 4.69 3.68
N ILE A 153 -11.31 5.53 3.53
CA ILE A 153 -9.91 5.11 3.74
C ILE A 153 -9.65 4.89 5.23
N LYS A 154 -10.15 5.77 6.09
CA LYS A 154 -10.03 5.60 7.53
C LYS A 154 -10.66 4.29 8.00
N GLU A 155 -11.88 4.01 7.58
CA GLU A 155 -12.60 2.78 7.93
C GLU A 155 -11.89 1.52 7.39
N ASP A 156 -11.32 1.58 6.19
CA ASP A 156 -10.48 0.50 5.65
C ASP A 156 -9.24 0.26 6.51
N ILE A 157 -8.48 1.31 6.84
CA ILE A 157 -7.30 1.19 7.70
C ILE A 157 -7.68 0.65 9.10
N GLU A 158 -8.78 1.13 9.68
CA GLU A 158 -9.28 0.61 10.96
C GLU A 158 -9.63 -0.87 10.85
N TRP A 159 -10.39 -1.26 9.82
CA TRP A 159 -10.82 -2.64 9.57
C TRP A 159 -9.61 -3.58 9.41
N GLN A 160 -8.65 -3.23 8.57
CA GLN A 160 -7.40 -3.98 8.38
C GLN A 160 -6.60 -4.07 9.69
N SER A 161 -6.55 -2.98 10.47
CA SER A 161 -5.90 -2.97 11.79
C SER A 161 -6.57 -3.93 12.77
N ARG A 162 -7.90 -4.08 12.71
CA ARG A 162 -8.62 -5.06 13.55
C ARG A 162 -8.35 -6.49 13.12
N LYS A 163 -8.24 -6.77 11.81
CA LYS A 163 -7.85 -8.09 11.30
C LYS A 163 -6.48 -8.52 11.81
N LEU A 164 -5.49 -7.62 11.71
CA LEU A 164 -4.16 -7.85 12.26
C LEU A 164 -4.17 -8.16 13.77
N ASP A 165 -4.98 -7.46 14.56
CA ASP A 165 -5.07 -7.73 16.00
C ASP A 165 -5.61 -9.14 16.30
N ASN A 166 -6.54 -9.63 15.49
CA ASN A 166 -7.11 -10.97 15.65
C ASN A 166 -6.12 -12.07 15.23
N GLU A 167 -5.32 -11.85 14.19
CA GLU A 167 -4.28 -12.78 13.74
C GLU A 167 -3.11 -12.89 14.73
N ASN A 168 -2.78 -11.79 15.42
CA ASN A 168 -1.72 -11.76 16.43
C ASN A 168 -2.23 -12.13 17.84
N ALA A 169 -3.52 -12.47 17.99
CA ALA A 169 -4.06 -12.92 19.28
C ALA A 169 -3.48 -14.30 19.64
N PRO A 170 -3.10 -14.54 20.92
CA PRO A 170 -2.70 -15.87 21.34
C PRO A 170 -3.87 -16.85 21.13
N PRO A 171 -3.60 -18.12 20.73
CA PRO A 171 -4.64 -19.12 20.61
C PRO A 171 -5.37 -19.29 21.95
N VAL A 172 -6.71 -19.30 21.89
CA VAL A 172 -7.62 -19.45 23.04
C VAL A 172 -7.47 -20.82 23.68
#